data_AF-A0A930NML4-F1
#
_entry.id   AF-A0A930NML4-F1
#
_cell.length_a   1.000
_cell.length_b   1.000
_cell.length_c   1.000
_cell.angle_alpha   90.00
_cell.angle_beta   90.00
_cell.angle_gamma   90.00
#
_symmetry.space_group_name_H-M   'P 1'
#
loop_
_entity.id
_entity.type
_entity.pdbx_description
1 polymer ?
#
loop_
_entity_poly.entity_id
_entity_poly.type
_entity_poly.pdbx_seq_one_letter_code
_entity_poly.pdbx_strand_id
1 'polypeptide(L)'
;MGNQYLALCNQAYAVYKPMVDDICSRVASQNEVEHVFDYLLGFACEDKFLVLYKQVCRSYWEIYPDSVAFYINAYREDYEEGYNDTEENEIE
;
A
#
# COMPACT_ATOMS: atom_id res chain seq x y z
N MET A 1 -12.94 -18.34 -10.48
CA MET A 1 -11.82 -18.01 -9.57
C MET A 1 -11.98 -16.70 -8.79
N GLY A 2 -13.04 -15.87 -8.97
CA GLY A 2 -13.12 -14.53 -8.34
C GLY A 2 -13.66 -14.47 -6.90
N ASN A 3 -14.51 -15.41 -6.48
CA ASN A 3 -15.23 -15.29 -5.20
C ASN A 3 -14.38 -15.59 -3.96
N GLN A 4 -13.35 -16.43 -4.06
CA GLN A 4 -12.53 -16.81 -2.91
C GLN A 4 -11.48 -15.74 -2.58
N TYR A 5 -10.86 -15.15 -3.60
CA TYR A 5 -9.91 -14.05 -3.44
C TYR A 5 -10.57 -12.82 -2.80
N LEU A 6 -11.74 -12.41 -3.31
CA LEU A 6 -12.45 -11.26 -2.77
C LEU A 6 -12.91 -11.48 -1.32
N ALA A 7 -13.31 -12.72 -0.97
CA ALA A 7 -13.64 -13.09 0.41
C ALA A 7 -12.43 -12.96 1.34
N LEU A 8 -11.24 -13.39 0.89
CA LEU A 8 -9.99 -13.21 1.64
C LEU A 8 -9.66 -11.73 1.82
N CYS A 9 -9.76 -10.92 0.76
CA CYS A 9 -9.52 -9.47 0.85
C CYS A 9 -10.51 -8.78 1.81
N ASN A 10 -11.76 -9.24 1.89
CA ASN A 10 -12.73 -8.71 2.86
C ASN A 10 -12.39 -9.09 4.30
N GLN A 11 -11.99 -10.33 4.55
CA GLN A 11 -11.55 -10.78 5.87
C GLN A 11 -10.28 -10.06 6.32
N ALA A 12 -9.30 -9.95 5.43
CA ALA A 12 -8.07 -9.21 5.66
C ALA A 12 -8.37 -7.73 5.97
N TYR A 13 -9.27 -7.08 5.22
CA TYR A 13 -9.62 -5.68 5.46
C TYR A 13 -10.18 -5.44 6.86
N ALA A 14 -11.01 -6.36 7.37
CA ALA A 14 -11.57 -6.27 8.72
C ALA A 14 -10.48 -6.35 9.82
N VAL A 15 -9.33 -6.96 9.53
CA VAL A 15 -8.19 -7.07 10.45
C VAL A 15 -7.23 -5.89 10.30
N TYR A 16 -6.90 -5.51 9.07
CA TYR A 16 -5.91 -4.46 8.81
C TYR A 16 -6.45 -3.05 9.03
N LYS A 17 -7.74 -2.80 8.80
CA LYS A 17 -8.34 -1.48 9.07
C LYS A 17 -8.10 -0.99 10.50
N PRO A 18 -8.46 -1.73 11.57
CA PRO A 18 -8.23 -1.27 12.94
C PRO A 18 -6.74 -1.19 13.30
N MET A 19 -5.90 -2.04 12.72
CA MET A 19 -4.44 -1.96 12.90
C MET A 19 -3.86 -0.66 12.33
N VAL A 20 -4.30 -0.27 11.13
CA VAL A 20 -3.90 0.99 10.48
C VAL A 20 -4.44 2.19 11.25
N ASP A 21 -5.66 2.12 11.78
CA ASP A 21 -6.20 3.19 12.62
C ASP A 21 -5.42 3.35 13.93
N ASP A 22 -5.08 2.24 14.59
CA ASP A 22 -4.26 2.25 15.81
C ASP A 22 -2.89 2.88 15.54
N ILE A 23 -2.17 2.38 14.53
CA ILE A 23 -0.82 2.87 14.23
C ILE A 23 -0.84 4.34 13.81
N CYS A 24 -1.86 4.81 13.09
CA CYS A 24 -1.98 6.21 12.70
C CYS A 24 -2.42 7.12 13.87
N SER A 25 -2.98 6.57 14.95
CA SER A 25 -3.42 7.34 16.13
C SER A 25 -2.31 7.61 17.14
N ARG A 26 -1.17 6.93 17.00
CA ARG A 26 0.00 7.03 17.89
C ARG A 26 1.27 7.28 17.08
N VAL A 27 2.36 7.60 17.77
CA VAL A 27 3.69 7.62 17.16
C VAL A 27 4.31 6.23 17.33
N ALA A 28 4.15 5.38 16.31
CA ALA A 28 4.78 4.06 16.27
C ALA A 28 6.25 4.15 15.85
N SER A 29 7.01 3.10 16.14
CA SER A 29 8.39 2.99 15.68
C SER A 29 8.47 2.77 14.16
N GLN A 30 9.59 3.16 13.56
CA GLN A 30 9.85 2.96 12.13
C GLN A 30 9.60 1.50 11.71
N ASN A 31 10.15 0.52 12.43
CA ASN A 31 9.96 -0.90 12.11
C ASN A 31 8.48 -1.33 12.13
N GLU A 32 7.68 -0.84 13.08
CA GLU A 32 6.24 -1.14 13.10
C GLU A 32 5.54 -0.59 11.86
N VAL A 33 5.90 0.62 11.42
CA VAL A 33 5.33 1.28 10.25
C VAL A 33 5.73 0.54 8.96
N GLU A 34 7.00 0.19 8.82
CA GLU A 34 7.52 -0.57 7.67
C GLU A 34 6.84 -1.95 7.58
N HIS A 35 6.67 -2.66 8.70
CA HIS A 35 5.93 -3.92 8.71
C HIS A 35 4.47 -3.75 8.28
N VAL A 36 3.78 -2.68 8.71
CA VAL A 36 2.42 -2.40 8.23
C VAL A 36 2.41 -2.16 6.72
N PHE A 37 3.39 -1.43 6.18
CA PHE A 37 3.50 -1.24 4.74
C PHE A 37 3.73 -2.55 3.98
N ASP A 38 4.62 -3.43 4.45
CA ASP A 38 4.86 -4.75 3.83
C ASP A 38 3.56 -5.56 3.73
N TYR A 39 2.74 -5.56 4.78
CA TYR A 39 1.47 -6.27 4.78
C TYR A 39 0.46 -5.64 3.82
N LEU A 40 0.34 -4.31 3.82
CA LEU A 40 -0.64 -3.62 2.97
C LEU A 40 -0.26 -3.69 1.48
N LEU A 41 1.04 -3.65 1.16
CA LEU A 41 1.54 -3.70 -0.22
C LEU A 41 1.08 -4.98 -0.93
N GLY A 42 1.06 -6.12 -0.25
CA GLY A 42 0.58 -7.39 -0.79
C GLY A 42 -0.91 -7.44 -1.15
N PHE A 43 -1.72 -6.47 -0.70
CA PHE A 43 -3.14 -6.35 -1.03
C PHE A 43 -3.49 -5.04 -1.75
N ALA A 44 -2.50 -4.20 -2.06
CA ALA A 44 -2.70 -2.85 -2.56
C ALA A 44 -3.28 -2.78 -3.99
N CYS A 45 -3.39 -3.91 -4.70
CA CYS A 45 -4.19 -4.03 -5.94
C CYS A 45 -5.67 -3.76 -5.73
N GLU A 46 -6.18 -3.92 -4.51
CA GLU A 46 -7.57 -3.65 -4.16
C GLU A 46 -7.71 -2.23 -3.61
N ASP A 47 -8.60 -1.42 -4.18
CA ASP A 47 -8.78 0.00 -3.85
C ASP A 47 -8.89 0.28 -2.34
N LYS A 48 -9.60 -0.60 -1.61
CA LYS A 48 -9.78 -0.46 -0.16
C LYS A 48 -8.48 -0.54 0.62
N PHE A 49 -7.51 -1.36 0.17
CA PHE A 49 -6.20 -1.46 0.80
C PHE A 49 -5.29 -0.31 0.37
N LEU A 50 -5.41 0.16 -0.87
CA LEU A 50 -4.72 1.37 -1.31
C LEU A 50 -5.11 2.61 -0.47
N VAL A 51 -6.37 2.71 -0.06
CA VAL A 51 -6.81 3.78 0.86
C VAL A 51 -6.09 3.70 2.21
N LEU A 52 -5.94 2.49 2.77
CA LEU A 52 -5.20 2.26 4.02
C LEU A 52 -3.72 2.58 3.84
N TYR A 53 -3.13 2.15 2.74
CA TYR A 53 -1.74 2.41 2.39
C TYR A 53 -1.46 3.92 2.39
N LYS A 54 -2.27 4.68 1.66
CA LYS A 54 -2.18 6.14 1.59
C LYS A 54 -2.44 6.82 2.94
N GLN A 55 -3.24 6.23 3.83
CA GLN A 55 -3.45 6.74 5.19
C GLN A 55 -2.17 6.62 6.02
N VAL A 56 -1.46 5.49 5.95
CA VAL A 56 -0.17 5.32 6.63
C VAL A 56 0.86 6.29 6.07
N CYS A 57 0.95 6.43 4.73
CA CYS A 57 1.84 7.41 4.10
C CYS A 57 1.64 8.82 4.65
N ARG A 58 0.39 9.30 4.70
CA ARG A 58 0.09 10.65 5.20
C ARG A 58 0.41 10.83 6.68
N SER A 59 0.22 9.79 7.48
CA SER A 59 0.43 9.88 8.93
C SER A 59 1.91 9.90 9.30
N TYR A 60 2.74 9.21 8.52
CA TYR A 60 4.17 9.04 8.83
C TYR A 60 5.12 9.81 7.92
N TRP A 61 4.62 10.55 6.92
CA TRP A 61 5.46 11.35 6.01
C TRP A 61 6.40 12.31 6.75
N GLU A 62 5.91 12.97 7.79
CA GLU A 62 6.69 13.94 8.57
C GLU A 62 7.67 13.27 9.56
N ILE A 63 7.45 11.99 9.88
CA ILE A 63 8.22 11.28 10.92
C ILE A 63 9.31 10.42 10.27
N TYR A 64 8.97 9.68 9.21
CA TYR A 64 9.84 8.74 8.50
C TYR A 64 9.75 8.96 6.98
N PRO A 65 10.14 10.14 6.45
CA PRO A 65 9.96 10.48 5.04
C PRO A 65 10.68 9.50 4.11
N ASP A 66 11.88 9.02 4.47
CA ASP A 66 12.65 8.10 3.64
C ASP A 66 11.95 6.74 3.50
N SER A 67 11.45 6.17 4.60
CA SER A 67 10.68 4.92 4.59
C SER A 67 9.39 5.09 3.79
N VAL A 68 8.65 6.18 4.01
CA VAL A 68 7.40 6.40 3.26
C VAL A 68 7.67 6.57 1.76
N ALA A 69 8.72 7.29 1.38
CA ALA A 69 9.11 7.45 -0.02
C ALA A 69 9.51 6.11 -0.66
N PHE A 70 10.27 5.27 0.06
CA PHE A 70 10.60 3.91 -0.39
C PHE A 70 9.34 3.09 -0.69
N TYR A 71 8.38 3.09 0.22
CA TYR A 71 7.14 2.34 0.08
C TYR A 71 6.23 2.90 -1.03
N ILE A 72 6.17 4.23 -1.20
CA ILE A 72 5.49 4.82 -2.36
C ILE A 72 6.10 4.31 -3.66
N ASN A 73 7.43 4.25 -3.78
CA ASN A 73 8.08 3.71 -4.97
C ASN A 73 7.82 2.22 -5.14
N ALA A 74 7.88 1.42 -4.08
CA ALA A 74 7.55 -0.01 -4.14
C ALA A 74 6.13 -0.26 -4.66
N TYR A 75 5.15 0.55 -4.23
CA TYR A 75 3.80 0.50 -4.79
C TYR A 75 3.77 0.80 -6.30
N ARG A 76 4.54 1.78 -6.75
CA ARG A 76 4.59 2.16 -8.17
C ARG A 76 5.24 1.06 -9.01
N GLU A 77 6.35 0.51 -8.55
CA GLU A 77 7.04 -0.62 -9.20
C GLU A 77 6.10 -1.83 -9.35
N ASP A 78 5.37 -2.19 -8.29
CA ASP A 78 4.50 -3.38 -8.29
C ASP A 78 3.19 -3.19 -9.06
N TYR A 79 2.64 -1.98 -9.11
CA TYR A 79 1.26 -1.74 -9.59
C TYR A 79 1.09 -0.68 -10.69
N GLU A 80 2.02 0.27 -10.84
CA GLU A 80 1.91 1.38 -11.81
C GLU A 80 2.91 1.28 -12.99
N GLU A 81 4.13 0.77 -12.76
CA GLU A 81 5.23 0.80 -13.74
C GLU A 81 5.08 -0.21 -14.90
N GLY A 82 4.02 -1.00 -14.93
CA GLY A 82 3.65 -1.87 -16.05
C GLY A 82 2.82 -1.22 -17.17
N TYR A 83 2.52 0.09 -17.10
CA TYR A 83 1.69 0.80 -18.10
C TYR A 83 2.48 1.68 -19.08
N ASN A 84 3.81 1.77 -18.94
CA ASN A 84 4.64 2.69 -19.73
C ASN A 84 5.47 2.01 -20.85
N ASP A 85 5.36 0.70 -21.06
CA ASP A 85 6.08 -0.01 -22.14
C ASP A 85 5.25 -0.17 -23.44
N THR A 86 4.08 0.47 -23.57
CA THR A 86 3.21 0.31 -24.77
C THR A 86 3.08 1.56 -25.66
N GLU A 87 3.77 2.68 -25.39
CA GLU A 87 3.76 3.88 -26.26
C GLU A 87 5.13 4.26 -26.86
N GLU A 88 5.98 3.28 -27.21
CA GLU A 88 7.17 3.52 -28.07
C GLU A 88 7.23 2.57 -29.31
N ASN A 89 6.09 2.13 -29.84
CA ASN A 89 6.04 1.34 -31.09
C ASN A 89 5.08 1.88 -32.17
N GLU A 90 4.86 3.20 -32.28
CA GLU A 90 4.15 3.78 -33.45
C GLU A 90 4.62 5.18 -33.88
N ILE A 91 5.92 5.46 -34.07
CA ILE A 91 6.43 6.53 -34.99
C ILE A 91 7.91 6.14 -35.31
N GLU A 92 8.42 5.85 -36.51
CA GLU A 92 8.08 6.08 -37.93
C GLU A 92 8.67 4.92 -38.77
#